data_AF-A0A944T5Q0-F1
#
_entry.id   AF-A0A944T5Q0-F1
#
_cell.length_a   1.000
_cell.length_b   1.000
_cell.length_c   1.000
_cell.angle_alpha   90.00
_cell.angle_beta   90.00
_cell.angle_gamma   90.00
#
_symmetry.space_group_name_H-M   'P 1'
#
loop_
_entity.id
_entity.type
_entity.pdbx_description
1 polymer ?
#
loop_
_entity_poly.entity_id
_entity_poly.type
_entity_poly.pdbx_seq_one_letter_code
_entity_poly.pdbx_strand_id
1 'polypeptide(L)'
;MKFLKLTYLLILVTSTNLLYAATATPTAYKTTVSKFELCSSSDCSDPVVLGSSTKQFDIASKSVGSDVGTYLNDFTISLGRTYTHARSTVNSTFQVQGTVDVSGTTCNTVASPSNTAASATATAKTAPSGTLADMAWIVPNANGGGDYSDLRATFATNGISKTDGASTFTFTVALAVPYTPKATDSPKILIKFDVANTLVATTGGGLCVIYVDPPVQTVTIMR
;
A
#
# COMPACT_ATOMS: atom_id res chain seq x y z
N MET A 1 52.22 -13.51 -50.96
CA MET A 1 50.83 -12.98 -51.07
C MET A 1 50.15 -13.21 -49.73
N LYS A 2 49.92 -12.13 -48.97
CA LYS A 2 48.60 -11.65 -48.51
C LYS A 2 47.94 -12.55 -47.44
N PHE A 3 48.08 -12.19 -46.17
CA PHE A 3 47.11 -11.40 -45.41
C PHE A 3 45.72 -12.04 -45.35
N LEU A 4 45.38 -12.64 -44.20
CA LEU A 4 44.10 -12.34 -43.56
C LEU A 4 44.13 -12.70 -42.07
N LYS A 5 44.29 -11.65 -41.23
CA LYS A 5 43.77 -11.64 -39.87
C LYS A 5 42.25 -11.69 -39.98
N LEU A 6 41.60 -12.69 -39.41
CA LEU A 6 40.15 -12.63 -39.17
C LEU A 6 39.88 -12.88 -37.69
N THR A 7 39.95 -11.79 -36.94
CA THR A 7 39.29 -11.61 -35.66
C THR A 7 37.79 -11.85 -35.88
N TYR A 8 37.22 -12.94 -35.35
CA TYR A 8 35.77 -13.03 -35.21
C TYR A 8 35.42 -12.80 -33.74
N LEU A 9 35.15 -11.53 -33.47
CA LEU A 9 34.46 -11.04 -32.29
C LEU A 9 33.07 -11.67 -32.26
N LEU A 10 32.89 -12.70 -31.43
CA LEU A 10 31.56 -13.24 -31.12
C LEU A 10 30.89 -12.31 -30.09
N ILE A 11 30.32 -11.20 -30.58
CA ILE A 11 29.28 -10.47 -29.87
C ILE A 11 27.94 -10.91 -30.49
N LEU A 12 27.14 -11.65 -29.72
CA LEU A 12 25.68 -11.51 -29.73
C LEU A 12 25.15 -12.10 -28.40
N VAL A 13 25.05 -11.25 -27.38
CA VAL A 13 23.79 -10.66 -26.88
C VAL A 13 22.89 -11.74 -26.29
N THR A 14 23.13 -12.08 -25.03
CA THR A 14 22.10 -12.63 -24.17
C THR A 14 21.07 -11.52 -23.96
N SER A 15 19.97 -11.52 -24.71
CA SER A 15 18.76 -10.83 -24.31
C SER A 15 18.18 -11.56 -23.10
N THR A 16 18.83 -11.42 -21.95
CA THR A 16 18.13 -11.52 -20.68
C THR A 16 17.05 -10.45 -20.76
N ASN A 17 15.79 -10.85 -20.88
CA ASN A 17 14.68 -9.96 -20.56
C ASN A 17 14.89 -9.55 -19.11
N LEU A 18 15.66 -8.49 -18.90
CA LEU A 18 15.79 -7.87 -17.61
C LEU A 18 14.39 -7.30 -17.35
N LEU A 19 13.63 -7.99 -16.50
CA LEU A 19 12.38 -7.46 -15.98
C LEU A 19 12.77 -6.26 -15.11
N TYR A 20 12.76 -5.08 -15.72
CA TYR A 20 13.00 -3.85 -15.00
C TYR A 20 11.74 -3.52 -14.20
N ALA A 21 11.90 -3.51 -12.88
CA ALA A 21 10.91 -2.91 -12.00
C ALA A 21 11.30 -1.44 -11.80
N ALA A 22 10.34 -0.55 -12.05
CA ALA A 22 10.44 0.85 -11.68
C ALA A 22 9.34 1.17 -10.67
N THR A 23 9.58 2.22 -9.87
CA THR A 23 8.66 2.66 -8.83
C THR A 23 8.29 4.12 -9.04
N ALA A 24 7.09 4.49 -8.62
CA ALA A 24 6.64 5.87 -8.54
C ALA A 24 5.76 6.11 -7.31
N THR A 25 5.64 7.37 -6.93
CA THR A 25 4.64 7.79 -5.94
C THR A 25 3.29 7.96 -6.66
N PRO A 26 2.21 7.30 -6.21
CA PRO A 26 0.90 7.48 -6.82
C PRO A 26 0.39 8.91 -6.62
N THR A 27 -0.32 9.43 -7.61
CA THR A 27 -0.99 10.76 -7.54
C THR A 27 -2.27 10.72 -6.73
N ALA A 28 -2.91 9.55 -6.65
CA ALA A 28 -4.01 9.27 -5.74
C ALA A 28 -3.88 7.86 -5.18
N TYR A 29 -4.15 7.69 -3.89
CA TYR A 29 -4.23 6.39 -3.25
C TYR A 29 -5.41 6.45 -2.29
N LYS A 30 -6.58 6.02 -2.75
CA LYS A 30 -7.83 6.11 -2.00
C LYS A 30 -8.11 4.81 -1.26
N THR A 31 -8.32 4.93 0.04
CA THR A 31 -8.61 3.82 0.95
C THR A 31 -9.80 4.14 1.83
N THR A 32 -10.55 3.12 2.21
CA THR A 32 -11.72 3.27 3.09
C THR A 32 -11.41 2.65 4.45
N VAL A 33 -11.46 3.47 5.50
CA VAL A 33 -11.29 3.03 6.90
C VAL A 33 -12.66 2.96 7.54
N SER A 34 -12.94 1.84 8.22
CA SER A 34 -14.22 1.61 8.91
C SER A 34 -14.09 1.60 10.43
N LYS A 35 -12.87 1.44 10.95
CA LYS A 35 -12.63 1.41 12.39
C LYS A 35 -11.21 1.84 12.73
N PHE A 36 -11.06 2.54 13.85
CA PHE A 36 -9.78 2.89 14.45
C PHE A 36 -9.76 2.60 15.95
N GLU A 37 -8.70 1.95 16.41
CA GLU A 37 -8.56 1.43 17.77
C GLU A 37 -7.18 1.77 18.35
N LEU A 38 -7.10 1.93 19.68
CA LEU A 38 -5.85 1.89 20.43
C LEU A 38 -5.75 0.60 21.24
N CYS A 39 -4.52 0.09 21.38
CA CYS A 39 -4.25 -1.19 22.03
C CYS A 39 -3.00 -1.11 22.91
N SER A 40 -2.88 -2.01 23.88
CA SER A 40 -1.71 -2.05 24.78
C SER A 40 -0.59 -2.97 24.26
N SER A 41 -0.81 -3.65 23.14
CA SER A 41 0.12 -4.60 22.51
C SER A 41 -0.14 -4.75 21.01
N SER A 42 0.78 -5.40 20.30
CA SER A 42 0.76 -5.57 18.84
C SER A 42 -0.27 -6.58 18.33
N ASP A 43 -0.66 -7.56 19.13
CA ASP A 43 -1.79 -8.47 18.86
C ASP A 43 -3.14 -7.74 18.97
N CYS A 44 -3.16 -6.61 19.68
CA CYS A 44 -4.35 -5.79 19.92
C CYS A 44 -5.55 -6.63 20.39
N SER A 45 -5.31 -7.45 21.42
CA SER A 45 -6.32 -8.28 22.08
C SER A 45 -7.25 -7.48 23.00
N ASP A 46 -6.90 -6.24 23.32
CA ASP A 46 -7.61 -5.35 24.24
C ASP A 46 -8.05 -4.01 23.61
N PRO A 47 -8.66 -3.97 22.42
CA PRO A 47 -8.88 -2.72 21.69
C PRO A 47 -9.80 -1.73 22.43
N VAL A 48 -9.46 -0.44 22.35
CA VAL A 48 -10.38 0.68 22.65
C VAL A 48 -10.71 1.37 21.34
N VAL A 49 -11.99 1.34 20.95
CA VAL A 49 -12.46 1.91 19.69
C VAL A 49 -12.58 3.43 19.83
N LEU A 50 -11.90 4.16 18.95
CA LEU A 50 -11.97 5.62 18.90
C LEU A 50 -12.73 6.13 17.67
N GLY A 51 -12.83 5.32 16.62
CA GLY A 51 -13.61 5.63 15.43
C GLY A 51 -14.28 4.37 14.88
N SER A 52 -15.54 4.48 14.49
CA SER A 52 -16.35 3.36 13.96
C SER A 52 -17.17 3.73 12.71
N SER A 53 -17.08 4.98 12.25
CA SER A 53 -17.71 5.40 10.99
C SER A 53 -16.88 4.91 9.80
N THR A 54 -17.53 4.77 8.65
CA THR A 54 -16.84 4.44 7.39
C THR A 54 -16.53 5.73 6.64
N LYS A 55 -15.26 5.95 6.33
CA LYS A 55 -14.80 7.12 5.58
C LYS A 55 -13.70 6.75 4.60
N GLN A 56 -13.77 7.33 3.39
CA GLN A 56 -12.71 7.22 2.40
C GLN A 56 -11.71 8.37 2.57
N PHE A 57 -10.43 8.05 2.40
CA PHE A 57 -9.30 8.97 2.46
C PHE A 57 -8.46 8.79 1.22
N ASP A 58 -8.01 9.89 0.61
CA ASP A 58 -6.91 9.85 -0.34
C ASP A 58 -5.60 10.04 0.42
N ILE A 59 -4.88 8.94 0.67
CA ILE A 59 -3.66 8.92 1.47
C ILE A 59 -2.43 9.44 0.70
N ALA A 60 -2.54 9.68 -0.61
CA ALA A 60 -1.53 10.41 -1.38
C ALA A 60 -1.74 11.94 -1.30
N SER A 61 -2.90 12.40 -0.83
CA SER A 61 -3.21 13.83 -0.72
C SER A 61 -2.49 14.48 0.46
N LYS A 62 -2.07 15.74 0.26
CA LYS A 62 -1.57 16.61 1.35
C LYS A 62 -2.63 16.90 2.42
N SER A 63 -3.92 16.78 2.09
CA SER A 63 -5.04 17.05 3.01
C SER A 63 -5.37 15.91 3.96
N VAL A 64 -4.82 14.70 3.74
CA VAL A 64 -5.24 13.48 4.45
C VAL A 64 -5.20 13.62 5.98
N GLY A 65 -4.19 14.33 6.51
CA GLY A 65 -4.05 14.55 7.95
C GLY A 65 -5.22 15.35 8.55
N SER A 66 -5.74 16.34 7.81
CA SER A 66 -6.93 17.09 8.25
C SER A 66 -8.19 16.22 8.19
N ASP A 67 -8.33 15.40 7.15
CA ASP A 67 -9.47 14.50 7.01
C ASP A 67 -9.55 13.46 8.12
N VAL A 68 -8.39 12.95 8.53
CA VAL A 68 -8.22 12.03 9.67
C VAL A 68 -8.54 12.74 10.98
N GLY A 69 -8.05 13.97 11.18
CA GLY A 69 -8.36 14.75 12.38
C GLY A 69 -9.86 14.94 12.59
N THR A 70 -10.61 15.19 11.50
CA THR A 70 -12.08 15.24 11.54
C THR A 70 -12.73 13.87 11.79
N TYR A 71 -12.11 12.78 11.34
CA TYR A 71 -12.62 11.42 11.55
C TYR A 71 -12.51 10.97 13.02
N LEU A 72 -11.48 11.42 13.72
CA LEU A 72 -11.20 11.10 15.13
C LEU A 72 -11.41 12.33 16.03
N ASN A 73 -12.50 13.08 15.80
CA ASN A 73 -12.76 14.32 16.52
C ASN A 73 -13.59 14.14 17.81
N ASP A 74 -14.28 13.02 17.96
CA ASP A 74 -15.09 12.71 19.15
C ASP A 74 -14.88 11.25 19.54
N PHE A 75 -14.09 11.02 20.59
CA PHE A 75 -13.81 9.70 21.12
C PHE A 75 -13.65 9.72 22.63
N THR A 76 -13.90 8.56 23.25
CA THR A 76 -13.63 8.34 24.66
C THR A 76 -12.42 7.44 24.82
N ILE A 77 -11.60 7.71 25.84
CA ILE A 77 -10.40 6.93 26.11
C ILE A 77 -10.33 6.56 27.59
N SER A 78 -9.88 5.34 27.89
CA SER A 78 -9.82 4.85 29.25
C SER A 78 -8.60 5.44 29.98
N LEU A 79 -8.84 6.10 31.10
CA LEU A 79 -7.79 6.61 31.98
C LEU A 79 -7.02 5.46 32.65
N GLY A 80 -5.75 5.69 32.99
CA GLY A 80 -4.92 4.73 33.73
C GLY A 80 -4.38 3.57 32.89
N ARG A 81 -4.69 3.53 31.59
CA ARG A 81 -4.20 2.52 30.66
C ARG A 81 -3.12 3.10 29.74
N THR A 82 -2.07 2.33 29.50
CA THR A 82 -1.02 2.70 28.55
C THR A 82 -1.26 2.02 27.20
N TYR A 83 -1.43 2.83 26.17
CA TYR A 83 -1.55 2.39 24.79
C TYR A 83 -0.18 2.43 24.12
N THR A 84 0.16 1.38 23.39
CA THR A 84 1.44 1.23 22.70
C THR A 84 1.26 1.00 21.20
N HIS A 85 0.05 0.66 20.76
CA HIS A 85 -0.27 0.40 19.36
C HIS A 85 -1.58 1.06 18.96
N ALA A 86 -1.72 1.28 17.65
CA ALA A 86 -2.97 1.68 17.02
C ALA A 86 -3.34 0.68 15.93
N ARG A 87 -4.63 0.38 15.78
CA ARG A 87 -5.15 -0.52 14.76
C ARG A 87 -6.19 0.17 13.89
N SER A 88 -6.03 0.10 12.58
CA SER A 88 -7.00 0.53 11.58
C SER A 88 -7.62 -0.68 10.90
N THR A 89 -8.95 -0.70 10.75
CA THR A 89 -9.64 -1.65 9.86
C THR A 89 -9.93 -0.98 8.52
N VAL A 90 -9.43 -1.59 7.45
CA VAL A 90 -9.35 -0.99 6.12
C VAL A 90 -9.97 -1.91 5.08
N ASN A 91 -10.63 -1.35 4.07
CA ASN A 91 -11.13 -2.12 2.93
C ASN A 91 -9.96 -2.77 2.16
N SER A 92 -10.14 -4.01 1.72
CA SER A 92 -9.14 -4.75 0.94
C SER A 92 -9.00 -4.25 -0.50
N THR A 93 -9.83 -3.31 -0.94
CA THR A 93 -9.78 -2.68 -2.26
C THR A 93 -9.44 -1.21 -2.12
N PHE A 94 -8.46 -0.78 -2.89
CA PHE A 94 -8.04 0.62 -3.02
C PHE A 94 -8.31 1.13 -4.42
N GLN A 95 -8.44 2.46 -4.58
CA GLN A 95 -8.35 3.09 -5.88
C GLN A 95 -7.02 3.82 -5.98
N VAL A 96 -6.15 3.39 -6.89
CA VAL A 96 -4.81 3.94 -7.05
C VAL A 96 -4.69 4.58 -8.44
N GLN A 97 -4.12 5.78 -8.48
CA GLN A 97 -3.80 6.48 -9.71
C GLN A 97 -2.32 6.80 -9.75
N GLY A 98 -1.66 6.55 -10.87
CA GLY A 98 -0.30 7.00 -11.10
C GLY A 98 0.30 6.48 -12.40
N THR A 99 1.50 6.99 -12.69
CA THR A 99 2.29 6.65 -13.86
C THR A 99 3.67 6.20 -13.40
N VAL A 100 4.14 5.08 -13.94
CA VAL A 100 5.50 4.59 -13.76
C VAL A 100 6.17 4.54 -15.14
N ASP A 101 7.37 5.10 -15.28
CA ASP A 101 8.19 4.91 -16.47
C ASP A 101 9.09 3.68 -16.28
N VAL A 102 8.87 2.66 -17.11
CA VAL A 102 9.68 1.45 -17.12
C VAL A 102 10.60 1.49 -18.34
N SER A 103 11.75 2.14 -18.19
CA SER A 103 12.76 2.28 -19.26
C SER A 103 12.20 2.86 -20.56
N GLY A 104 11.48 3.97 -20.47
CA GLY A 104 10.85 4.64 -21.60
C GLY A 104 9.48 4.09 -21.99
N THR A 105 8.98 3.07 -21.28
CA THR A 105 7.60 2.59 -21.41
C THR A 105 6.73 3.20 -20.33
N THR A 106 5.76 4.02 -20.73
CA THR A 106 4.78 4.61 -19.81
C THR A 106 3.76 3.57 -19.35
N CYS A 107 3.82 3.21 -18.08
CA CYS A 107 2.86 2.33 -17.43
C CYS A 107 1.90 3.13 -16.55
N ASN A 108 0.69 3.35 -17.07
CA ASN A 108 -0.36 4.05 -16.38
C ASN A 108 -1.28 3.08 -15.64
N THR A 109 -1.77 3.51 -14.48
CA THR A 109 -3.01 2.96 -13.95
C THR A 109 -4.17 3.34 -14.88
N VAL A 110 -5.13 2.45 -15.08
CA VAL A 110 -6.27 2.66 -15.99
C VAL A 110 -7.57 2.23 -15.32
N ALA A 111 -8.70 2.83 -15.70
CA ALA A 111 -10.00 2.57 -15.07
C ALA A 111 -10.45 1.11 -15.20
N SER A 112 -10.24 0.53 -16.39
CA SER A 112 -10.61 -0.85 -16.71
C SER A 112 -9.46 -1.54 -17.43
N PRO A 113 -8.60 -2.28 -16.71
CA PRO A 113 -7.55 -3.07 -17.33
C PRO A 113 -8.14 -4.06 -18.33
N SER A 114 -7.81 -3.91 -19.61
CA SER A 114 -8.34 -4.77 -20.68
C SER A 114 -7.67 -6.15 -20.75
N ASN A 115 -6.47 -6.30 -20.18
CA ASN A 115 -5.73 -7.56 -20.19
C ASN A 115 -5.96 -8.37 -18.92
N THR A 116 -5.71 -7.77 -17.75
CA THR A 116 -5.95 -8.44 -16.46
C THR A 116 -6.24 -7.39 -15.39
N ALA A 117 -7.41 -7.49 -14.76
CA ALA A 117 -7.74 -6.68 -13.59
C ALA A 117 -7.01 -7.21 -12.34
N ALA A 118 -6.70 -6.33 -11.39
CA ALA A 118 -6.15 -6.75 -10.11
C ALA A 118 -7.12 -7.68 -9.36
N SER A 119 -6.58 -8.71 -8.74
CA SER A 119 -7.33 -9.59 -7.84
C SER A 119 -6.45 -10.02 -6.67
N ALA A 120 -7.03 -10.78 -5.72
CA ALA A 120 -6.27 -11.30 -4.59
C ALA A 120 -5.13 -12.27 -5.00
N THR A 121 -5.12 -12.76 -6.25
CA THR A 121 -4.11 -13.69 -6.78
C THR A 121 -3.49 -13.22 -8.10
N ALA A 122 -3.86 -12.05 -8.63
CA ALA A 122 -3.36 -11.56 -9.90
C ALA A 122 -3.04 -10.07 -9.85
N THR A 123 -1.99 -9.71 -10.54
CA THR A 123 -1.54 -8.33 -10.70
C THR A 123 -2.32 -7.67 -11.82
N ALA A 124 -2.46 -6.33 -11.78
CA ALA A 124 -3.08 -5.63 -12.90
C ALA A 124 -2.13 -5.61 -14.09
N LYS A 125 -2.65 -5.93 -15.27
CA LYS A 125 -1.90 -5.89 -16.54
C LYS A 125 -2.61 -4.95 -17.50
N THR A 126 -1.92 -3.90 -17.93
CA THR A 126 -2.46 -2.85 -18.79
C THR A 126 -1.67 -2.72 -20.08
N ALA A 127 -2.29 -2.13 -21.09
CA ALA A 127 -1.57 -1.75 -22.30
C ALA A 127 -0.61 -0.58 -21.98
N PRO A 128 0.59 -0.55 -22.56
CA PRO A 128 1.47 0.61 -22.51
C PRO A 128 0.74 1.89 -22.95
N SER A 129 1.03 3.00 -22.28
CA SER A 129 0.43 4.31 -22.55
C SER A 129 -1.11 4.35 -22.49
N GLY A 130 -1.75 3.40 -21.80
CA GLY A 130 -3.19 3.45 -21.56
C GLY A 130 -3.63 4.74 -20.85
N THR A 131 -4.88 5.16 -21.03
CA THR A 131 -5.37 6.42 -20.44
C THR A 131 -5.32 6.37 -18.91
N LEU A 132 -4.55 7.30 -18.32
CA LEU A 132 -4.39 7.42 -16.87
C LEU A 132 -5.75 7.63 -16.18
N ALA A 133 -6.06 6.76 -15.22
CA ALA A 133 -7.23 6.86 -14.37
C ALA A 133 -7.06 6.07 -13.07
N ASP A 134 -8.03 6.22 -12.16
CA ASP A 134 -8.12 5.42 -10.93
C ASP A 134 -8.33 3.93 -11.29
N MET A 135 -7.41 3.08 -10.86
CA MET A 135 -7.53 1.63 -10.97
C MET A 135 -7.88 1.01 -9.63
N ALA A 136 -8.81 0.06 -9.64
CA ALA A 136 -9.07 -0.77 -8.46
C ALA A 136 -7.89 -1.73 -8.23
N TRP A 137 -7.36 -1.71 -7.01
CA TRP A 137 -6.32 -2.62 -6.55
C TRP A 137 -6.84 -3.45 -5.38
N ILE A 138 -6.68 -4.77 -5.45
CA ILE A 138 -7.11 -5.69 -4.39
C ILE A 138 -5.88 -6.17 -3.64
N VAL A 139 -5.88 -6.01 -2.31
CA VAL A 139 -4.82 -6.55 -1.45
C VAL A 139 -4.72 -8.07 -1.68
N PRO A 140 -3.53 -8.59 -1.99
CA PRO A 140 -3.34 -10.02 -2.22
C PRO A 140 -3.78 -10.88 -1.02
N ASN A 141 -4.06 -12.15 -1.29
CA ASN A 141 -4.21 -13.14 -0.22
C ASN A 141 -2.87 -13.29 0.52
N ALA A 142 -2.95 -13.48 1.84
CA ALA A 142 -1.77 -13.62 2.68
C ALA A 142 -1.00 -14.89 2.32
N ASN A 143 -1.69 -15.98 1.99
CA ASN A 143 -1.06 -17.22 1.52
C ASN A 143 -0.57 -17.15 0.06
N GLY A 144 -0.77 -16.02 -0.63
CA GLY A 144 -0.40 -15.83 -2.03
C GLY A 144 -1.38 -16.46 -3.03
N GLY A 145 -0.83 -16.88 -4.16
CA GLY A 145 -1.55 -17.51 -5.27
C GLY A 145 -1.42 -16.72 -6.57
N GLY A 146 -1.43 -17.44 -7.69
CA GLY A 146 -1.28 -16.88 -9.03
C GLY A 146 0.04 -16.11 -9.19
N ASP A 147 -0.06 -14.79 -9.38
CA ASP A 147 1.08 -13.89 -9.54
C ASP A 147 1.80 -13.57 -8.20
N TYR A 148 1.21 -13.91 -7.04
CA TYR A 148 1.78 -13.61 -5.72
C TYR A 148 2.35 -14.86 -5.03
N SER A 149 3.53 -14.71 -4.42
CA SER A 149 4.10 -15.69 -3.50
C SER A 149 3.38 -15.67 -2.14
N ASP A 150 3.78 -16.53 -1.21
CA ASP A 150 3.37 -16.40 0.19
C ASP A 150 3.80 -15.04 0.75
N LEU A 151 2.85 -14.28 1.29
CA LEU A 151 3.04 -12.92 1.79
C LEU A 151 2.90 -12.82 3.31
N ARG A 152 2.69 -13.93 4.03
CA ARG A 152 2.44 -13.91 5.49
C ARG A 152 3.55 -13.20 6.26
N ALA A 153 4.81 -13.45 5.92
CA ALA A 153 5.96 -12.79 6.55
C ALA A 153 6.01 -11.28 6.24
N THR A 154 5.76 -10.91 4.98
CA THR A 154 5.71 -9.51 4.54
C THR A 154 4.57 -8.77 5.21
N PHE A 155 3.38 -9.37 5.28
CA PHE A 155 2.22 -8.79 5.95
C PHE A 155 2.50 -8.60 7.44
N ALA A 156 3.02 -9.62 8.13
CA ALA A 156 3.38 -9.50 9.54
C ALA A 156 4.40 -8.38 9.81
N THR A 157 5.42 -8.25 8.94
CA THR A 157 6.44 -7.19 9.03
C THR A 157 5.84 -5.79 8.87
N ASN A 158 4.80 -5.66 8.04
CA ASN A 158 4.10 -4.40 7.80
C ASN A 158 2.89 -4.18 8.74
N GLY A 159 2.74 -5.01 9.79
CA GLY A 159 1.63 -4.91 10.73
C GLY A 159 0.26 -5.25 10.11
N ILE A 160 0.26 -5.93 8.97
CA ILE A 160 -0.95 -6.35 8.25
C ILE A 160 -1.42 -7.70 8.79
N SER A 161 -2.69 -7.76 9.18
CA SER A 161 -3.42 -9.02 9.39
C SER A 161 -4.58 -9.09 8.42
N LYS A 162 -4.54 -10.10 7.54
CA LYS A 162 -5.53 -10.32 6.48
C LYS A 162 -5.92 -11.79 6.44
N THR A 163 -7.22 -12.03 6.44
CA THR A 163 -7.80 -13.33 6.06
C THR A 163 -8.02 -13.35 4.55
N ASP A 164 -7.69 -14.47 3.90
CA ASP A 164 -7.84 -14.62 2.45
C ASP A 164 -9.30 -14.44 2.03
N GLY A 165 -9.51 -13.73 0.92
CA GLY A 165 -10.85 -13.39 0.43
C GLY A 165 -11.64 -12.38 1.25
N ALA A 166 -11.14 -11.92 2.41
CA ALA A 166 -11.86 -10.94 3.23
C ALA A 166 -11.90 -9.56 2.56
N SER A 167 -13.05 -8.90 2.67
CA SER A 167 -13.29 -7.54 2.14
C SER A 167 -12.62 -6.44 2.96
N THR A 168 -12.09 -6.78 4.14
CA THR A 168 -11.29 -5.90 4.97
C THR A 168 -10.07 -6.62 5.52
N PHE A 169 -9.11 -5.85 6.01
CA PHE A 169 -7.95 -6.31 6.75
C PHE A 169 -7.58 -5.25 7.80
N THR A 170 -6.62 -5.56 8.67
CA THR A 170 -6.17 -4.60 9.69
C THR A 170 -4.71 -4.23 9.51
N PHE A 171 -4.40 -2.95 9.74
CA PHE A 171 -3.06 -2.46 10.00
C PHE A 171 -2.92 -2.21 11.50
N THR A 172 -1.92 -2.82 12.14
CA THR A 172 -1.53 -2.52 13.51
C THR A 172 -0.13 -1.94 13.51
N VAL A 173 0.02 -0.72 14.02
CA VAL A 173 1.32 -0.03 14.10
C VAL A 173 1.65 0.34 15.53
N ALA A 174 2.93 0.28 15.87
CA ALA A 174 3.43 0.78 17.15
C ALA A 174 3.34 2.32 17.20
N LEU A 175 2.96 2.85 18.35
CA LEU A 175 3.07 4.28 18.63
C LEU A 175 4.54 4.61 18.89
N ALA A 176 5.07 5.64 18.23
CA ALA A 176 6.44 6.09 18.46
C ALA A 176 6.71 6.45 19.93
N VAL A 177 5.68 6.96 20.61
CA VAL A 177 5.68 7.21 22.05
C VAL A 177 4.41 6.60 22.64
N PRO A 178 4.51 5.65 23.59
CA PRO A 178 3.35 5.15 24.32
C PRO A 178 2.53 6.27 24.97
N TYR A 179 1.22 6.08 25.02
CA TYR A 179 0.29 7.08 25.53
C TYR A 179 -0.50 6.56 26.74
N THR A 180 -0.36 7.24 27.87
CA THR A 180 -1.17 7.02 29.07
C THR A 180 -2.03 8.27 29.27
N PRO A 181 -3.34 8.21 29.00
CA PRO A 181 -4.21 9.39 29.10
C PRO A 181 -4.34 9.88 30.54
N LYS A 182 -4.31 11.19 30.72
CA LYS A 182 -4.65 11.88 31.97
C LYS A 182 -5.99 12.60 31.82
N ALA A 183 -6.64 12.88 32.95
CA ALA A 183 -7.93 13.59 32.96
C ALA A 183 -7.86 15.00 32.36
N THR A 184 -6.66 15.60 32.29
CA THR A 184 -6.41 16.93 31.72
C THR A 184 -6.06 16.89 30.23
N ASP A 185 -5.83 15.71 29.65
CA ASP A 185 -5.38 15.60 28.26
C ASP A 185 -6.55 15.82 27.30
N SER A 186 -6.30 16.54 26.21
CA SER A 186 -7.22 16.65 25.06
C SER A 186 -6.54 16.08 23.83
N PRO A 187 -6.38 14.74 23.76
CA PRO A 187 -5.50 14.12 22.79
C PRO A 187 -5.98 14.35 21.37
N LYS A 188 -5.04 14.68 20.48
CA LYS A 188 -5.27 14.76 19.04
C LYS A 188 -4.51 13.65 18.34
N ILE A 189 -5.23 12.82 17.59
CA ILE A 189 -4.66 11.69 16.86
C ILE A 189 -4.35 12.15 15.44
N LEU A 190 -3.08 12.00 15.06
CA LEU A 190 -2.61 12.23 13.72
C LEU A 190 -2.18 10.90 13.12
N ILE A 191 -2.79 10.54 11.99
CA ILE A 191 -2.36 9.40 11.17
C ILE A 191 -1.71 9.97 9.92
N LYS A 192 -0.48 9.56 9.66
CA LYS A 192 0.25 9.84 8.43
C LYS A 192 0.42 8.56 7.64
N PHE A 193 0.41 8.70 6.32
CA PHE A 193 0.70 7.63 5.39
C PHE A 193 1.85 8.10 4.50
N ASP A 194 2.86 7.26 4.36
CA ASP A 194 3.89 7.40 3.35
C ASP A 194 3.56 6.46 2.19
N VAL A 195 3.33 7.05 1.02
CA VAL A 195 3.05 6.35 -0.24
C VAL A 195 4.20 6.51 -1.23
N ALA A 196 5.36 7.00 -0.81
CA ALA A 196 6.49 7.16 -1.69
C ALA A 196 6.90 5.83 -2.32
N ASN A 197 7.03 5.81 -3.65
CA ASN A 197 7.46 4.63 -4.41
C ASN A 197 6.59 3.37 -4.23
N THR A 198 5.34 3.48 -3.75
CA THR A 198 4.48 2.31 -3.55
C THR A 198 3.84 1.79 -4.82
N LEU A 199 3.80 2.59 -5.90
CA LEU A 199 3.33 2.13 -7.20
C LEU A 199 4.51 1.54 -7.96
N VAL A 200 4.49 0.23 -8.20
CA VAL A 200 5.56 -0.50 -8.87
C VAL A 200 5.05 -0.97 -10.23
N ALA A 201 5.88 -0.88 -11.27
CA ALA A 201 5.56 -1.46 -12.56
C ALA A 201 6.75 -2.18 -13.17
N THR A 202 6.46 -3.26 -13.89
CA THR A 202 7.39 -3.94 -14.78
C THR A 202 6.78 -4.04 -16.18
N THR A 203 7.60 -4.36 -17.18
CA THR A 203 7.10 -4.68 -18.53
C THR A 203 7.33 -6.15 -18.85
N GLY A 204 6.37 -6.77 -19.53
CA GLY A 204 6.45 -8.17 -19.92
C GLY A 204 5.38 -8.53 -20.96
N GLY A 205 5.77 -9.22 -22.03
CA GLY A 205 4.84 -9.62 -23.10
C GLY A 205 4.14 -8.43 -23.79
N GLY A 206 4.78 -7.26 -23.83
CA GLY A 206 4.19 -6.03 -24.37
C GLY A 206 3.16 -5.35 -23.46
N LEU A 207 3.04 -5.79 -22.21
CA LEU A 207 2.13 -5.24 -21.21
C LEU A 207 2.90 -4.56 -20.07
N CYS A 208 2.25 -3.61 -19.44
CA CYS A 208 2.64 -3.06 -18.15
C CYS A 208 2.00 -3.91 -17.05
N VAL A 209 2.83 -4.53 -16.21
CA VAL A 209 2.40 -5.29 -15.03
C VAL A 209 2.59 -4.39 -13.82
N ILE A 210 1.51 -4.03 -13.16
CA ILE A 210 1.49 -3.04 -12.08
C ILE A 210 1.26 -3.77 -10.76
N TYR A 211 1.97 -3.34 -9.71
CA TYR A 211 1.86 -3.79 -8.32
C TYR A 211 1.70 -2.57 -7.41
N VAL A 212 1.10 -2.76 -6.25
CA VAL A 212 1.03 -1.74 -5.20
C VAL A 212 1.57 -2.31 -3.90
N ASP A 213 2.68 -1.74 -3.44
CA ASP A 213 3.25 -2.02 -2.13
C ASP A 213 2.43 -1.34 -1.02
N PRO A 214 2.40 -1.92 0.19
CA PRO A 214 1.67 -1.32 1.30
C PRO A 214 2.26 0.04 1.68
N PRO A 215 1.42 1.05 2.00
CA PRO A 215 1.91 2.32 2.51
C PRO A 215 2.47 2.14 3.93
N VAL A 216 3.40 3.01 4.32
CA VAL A 216 3.87 3.05 5.71
C VAL A 216 2.95 3.96 6.52
N GLN A 217 2.24 3.40 7.48
CA GLN A 217 1.39 4.16 8.39
C GLN A 217 2.18 4.58 9.64
N THR A 218 2.03 5.84 10.05
CA THR A 218 2.53 6.35 11.33
C THR A 218 1.39 6.98 12.11
N VAL A 219 1.25 6.63 13.38
CA VAL A 219 0.26 7.21 14.29
C VAL A 219 0.98 7.99 15.38
N THR A 220 0.55 9.24 15.59
CA THR A 220 1.04 10.12 16.66
C THR A 220 -0.14 10.60 17.48
N ILE A 221 0.02 10.59 18.81
CA ILE A 221 -0.95 11.17 19.74
C ILE A 221 -0.31 12.40 20.36
N MET A 222 -0.86 13.57 20.04
CA MET A 222 -0.46 14.84 20.64
C MET A 222 -1.28 15.06 21.90
N ARG A 223 -0.62 15.53 22.96
CA ARG A 223 -1.25 15.84 24.25
C ARG A 223 -1.69 17.30 24.32
#